data_AF-A0AAC9HPN6-F1
#
_entry.id   AF-A0AAC9HPN6-F1
#
_cell.length_a   1.000
_cell.length_b   1.000
_cell.length_c   1.000
_cell.angle_alpha   90.00
_cell.angle_beta   90.00
_cell.angle_gamma   90.00
#
_symmetry.space_group_name_H-M   'P 1'
#
loop_
_entity.id
_entity.type
_entity.pdbx_description
1 polymer ?
#
loop_
_entity_poly.entity_id
_entity_poly.type
_entity_poly.pdbx_seq_one_letter_code
_entity_poly.pdbx_strand_id
1 'polypeptide(L)'
;MLTIRPTEVHPESTERDEDVFLRVAATEQRVALVRGLAGDIAARAEFDMDRIEDLRLAVEEACAVLIEQSVPGAVLDCRFRIAPDRIGLRLRSATDNAAGPDRDTFGWHVLETLSDSVRLMVDPPTVESAASTLELELGVRRRPLHGQDGRPTADEFDPARVSESSTVVDAMAARAVGGDDERENPITERIENAPSGANGTVVPAPMAGSEQ
;
A
#
# COMPACT_ATOMS: atom_id res chain seq x y z
N MET A 1 16.29 -2.77 -15.95
CA MET A 1 16.55 -1.84 -17.06
C MET A 1 15.58 -0.67 -16.93
N LEU A 2 16.04 0.52 -16.53
CA LEU A 2 15.21 1.72 -16.53
C LEU A 2 15.00 2.11 -18.01
N THR A 3 13.77 2.06 -18.49
CA THR A 3 13.45 2.46 -19.87
C THR A 3 12.75 3.81 -19.82
N ILE A 4 13.44 4.87 -20.23
CA ILE A 4 12.84 6.18 -20.42
C ILE A 4 12.22 6.18 -21.81
N ARG A 5 10.88 6.23 -21.90
CA ARG A 5 10.17 6.44 -23.16
C ARG A 5 9.75 7.90 -23.26
N PRO A 6 10.13 8.65 -24.30
CA PRO A 6 9.62 10.00 -24.52
C PRO A 6 8.11 9.93 -24.81
N THR A 7 7.32 10.77 -24.14
CA THR A 7 5.89 10.95 -24.41
C THR A 7 5.73 11.86 -25.62
N GLU A 8 4.88 11.49 -26.58
CA GLU A 8 4.53 12.37 -27.70
C GLU A 8 3.72 13.56 -27.20
N VAL A 9 4.35 14.74 -27.19
CA VAL A 9 3.71 16.00 -26.78
C VAL A 9 2.77 16.46 -27.89
N HIS A 10 1.47 16.53 -27.60
CA HIS A 10 0.47 17.10 -28.50
C HIS A 10 0.33 18.61 -28.22
N PRO A 11 0.47 19.49 -29.24
CA PRO A 11 0.71 20.93 -29.10
C PRO A 11 -0.50 21.77 -28.58
N GLU A 12 -1.48 21.15 -27.94
CA GLU A 12 -2.77 21.78 -27.56
C GLU A 12 -3.07 21.67 -26.06
N SER A 13 -2.13 21.19 -25.23
CA SER A 13 -2.42 20.78 -23.84
C SER A 13 -1.48 21.45 -22.84
N THR A 14 -1.77 22.69 -22.47
CA THR A 14 -1.00 23.43 -21.45
C THR A 14 -1.00 22.72 -20.07
N GLU A 15 -1.91 21.76 -19.82
CA GLU A 15 -1.95 20.93 -18.59
C GLU A 15 -1.22 19.58 -18.70
N ARG A 16 -0.84 19.11 -19.89
CA ARG A 16 -0.14 17.81 -20.07
C ARG A 16 1.38 17.93 -20.13
N ASP A 17 1.91 19.15 -20.19
CA ASP A 17 3.32 19.41 -20.53
C ASP A 17 4.30 19.19 -19.36
N GLU A 18 3.81 18.99 -18.13
CA GLU A 18 4.64 18.78 -16.93
C GLU A 18 4.55 17.38 -16.31
N ASP A 19 3.81 16.45 -16.94
CA ASP A 19 3.67 15.10 -16.40
C ASP A 19 4.99 14.32 -16.47
N VAL A 20 5.32 13.66 -15.36
CA VAL A 20 6.52 12.81 -15.29
C VAL A 20 6.11 11.35 -15.18
N PHE A 21 6.67 10.52 -16.06
CA PHE A 21 6.39 9.08 -16.12
C PHE A 21 7.62 8.28 -15.70
N LEU A 22 7.40 7.27 -14.86
CA LEU A 22 8.43 6.34 -14.43
C LEU A 22 7.88 4.91 -14.46
N ARG A 23 8.58 4.02 -15.15
CA ARG A 23 8.26 2.60 -15.25
C ARG A 23 9.40 1.77 -14.66
N VAL A 24 9.11 1.02 -13.61
CA VAL A 24 10.10 0.19 -12.91
C VAL A 24 9.52 -1.20 -12.61
N ALA A 25 10.37 -2.16 -12.30
CA ALA A 25 9.89 -3.43 -11.76
C ALA A 25 9.16 -3.17 -10.42
N ALA A 26 8.05 -3.86 -10.18
CA ALA A 26 7.30 -3.78 -8.93
C ALA A 26 8.04 -4.52 -7.81
N THR A 27 9.14 -3.94 -7.33
CA THR A 27 9.98 -4.50 -6.28
C THR A 27 10.44 -3.43 -5.30
N GLU A 28 10.64 -3.81 -4.03
CA GLU A 28 11.04 -2.89 -2.95
C GLU A 28 12.31 -2.09 -3.29
N GLN A 29 13.27 -2.69 -4.00
CA GLN A 29 14.52 -2.03 -4.39
C GLN A 29 14.32 -0.88 -5.38
N ARG A 30 13.12 -0.71 -5.95
CA ARG A 30 12.78 0.40 -6.86
C ARG A 30 12.02 1.52 -6.16
N VAL A 31 11.49 1.31 -4.95
CA VAL A 31 10.75 2.33 -4.19
C VAL A 31 11.60 3.58 -3.96
N ALA A 32 12.88 3.41 -3.64
CA ALA A 32 13.81 4.53 -3.46
C ALA A 32 13.93 5.45 -4.69
N LEU A 33 13.74 4.93 -5.90
CA LEU A 33 13.76 5.74 -7.13
C LEU A 33 12.51 6.59 -7.27
N VAL A 34 11.33 6.00 -7.02
CA VAL A 34 10.04 6.71 -7.08
C VAL A 34 10.00 7.81 -6.02
N ARG A 35 10.49 7.51 -4.80
CA ARG A 35 10.62 8.47 -3.71
C ARG A 35 11.60 9.60 -4.01
N GLY A 36 12.77 9.28 -4.56
CA GLY A 36 13.75 10.29 -4.97
C GLY A 36 13.15 11.26 -5.97
N LEU A 37 12.50 10.72 -7.01
CA LEU A 37 11.81 11.50 -8.02
C LEU A 37 10.68 12.36 -7.43
N ALA A 38 9.87 11.84 -6.51
CA ALA A 38 8.83 12.59 -5.84
C ALA A 38 9.39 13.79 -5.06
N GLY A 39 10.51 13.59 -4.35
CA GLY A 39 11.21 14.67 -3.66
C GLY A 39 11.73 15.75 -4.60
N ASP A 40 12.36 15.35 -5.71
CA ASP A 40 12.88 16.29 -6.71
C ASP A 40 11.75 17.09 -7.37
N ILE A 41 10.63 16.45 -7.70
CA ILE A 41 9.44 17.10 -8.26
C ILE A 41 8.87 18.12 -7.26
N ALA A 42 8.68 17.73 -6.00
CA ALA A 42 8.11 18.61 -4.98
C ALA A 42 8.99 19.82 -4.66
N ALA A 43 10.31 19.62 -4.58
CA ALA A 43 11.25 20.72 -4.38
C ALA A 43 11.20 21.74 -5.53
N ARG A 44 11.11 21.27 -6.78
CA ARG A 44 10.99 22.14 -7.96
C ARG A 44 9.63 22.85 -8.05
N ALA A 45 8.58 22.25 -7.50
CA ALA A 45 7.25 22.84 -7.37
C ALA A 45 7.09 23.73 -6.13
N GLU A 46 8.18 24.06 -5.43
CA GLU A 46 8.20 24.95 -4.26
C GLU A 46 7.31 24.49 -3.09
N PHE A 47 7.21 23.18 -2.88
CA PHE A 47 6.66 22.63 -1.65
C PHE A 47 7.64 22.90 -0.49
N ASP A 48 7.10 23.13 0.70
CA ASP A 48 7.93 23.22 1.92
C ASP A 48 8.49 21.84 2.31
N MET A 49 9.47 21.83 3.21
CA MET A 49 10.17 20.59 3.59
C MET A 49 9.21 19.56 4.17
N ASP A 50 8.28 19.98 5.04
CA ASP A 50 7.28 19.11 5.65
C ASP A 50 6.44 18.41 4.57
N ARG A 51 5.95 19.16 3.58
CA ARG A 51 5.15 18.59 2.49
C ARG A 51 5.97 17.74 1.52
N ILE A 52 7.27 18.01 1.36
CA ILE A 52 8.18 17.13 0.62
C ILE A 52 8.34 15.79 1.36
N GLU A 53 8.48 15.81 2.68
CA GLU A 53 8.56 14.61 3.51
C GLU A 53 7.26 13.82 3.51
N ASP A 54 6.12 14.51 3.65
CA ASP A 54 4.79 13.90 3.54
C ASP A 54 4.61 13.18 2.21
N LEU A 55 4.96 13.83 1.09
CA LEU A 55 4.85 13.22 -0.23
C LEU A 55 5.78 12.00 -0.37
N ARG A 56 7.02 12.09 0.11
CA ARG A 56 7.97 10.98 0.06
C ARG A 56 7.46 9.77 0.83
N LEU A 57 6.92 9.97 2.02
CA LEU A 57 6.37 8.89 2.82
C LEU A 57 5.06 8.34 2.23
N ALA A 58 4.17 9.20 1.72
CA ALA A 58 2.96 8.76 1.01
C ALA A 58 3.30 7.92 -0.23
N VAL A 59 4.36 8.28 -0.97
CA VAL A 59 4.87 7.50 -2.11
C VAL A 59 5.41 6.15 -1.65
N GLU A 60 6.15 6.08 -0.54
CA GLU A 60 6.65 4.82 0.02
C GLU A 60 5.50 3.87 0.36
N GLU A 61 4.49 4.34 1.10
CA GLU A 61 3.31 3.54 1.47
C GLU A 61 2.49 3.11 0.25
N ALA A 62 2.23 4.03 -0.69
CA ALA A 62 1.50 3.70 -1.91
C ALA A 62 2.23 2.66 -2.78
N CYS A 63 3.56 2.74 -2.85
CA CYS A 63 4.37 1.73 -3.54
C CYS A 63 4.33 0.39 -2.80
N ALA A 64 4.42 0.39 -1.47
CA ALA A 64 4.35 -0.83 -0.67
C ALA A 64 3.02 -1.56 -0.91
N VAL A 65 1.90 -0.85 -0.83
CA VAL A 65 0.56 -1.39 -1.13
C VAL A 65 0.51 -2.02 -2.52
N LEU A 66 1.03 -1.35 -3.56
CA LEU A 66 0.97 -1.89 -4.91
C LEU A 66 1.94 -3.04 -5.16
N ILE A 67 3.13 -3.02 -4.57
CA ILE A 67 4.12 -4.10 -4.70
C ILE A 67 3.61 -5.37 -4.03
N GLU A 68 3.00 -5.28 -2.85
CA GLU A 68 2.41 -6.42 -2.15
C GLU A 68 1.28 -7.08 -2.95
N GLN A 69 0.52 -6.29 -3.69
CA GLN A 69 -0.60 -6.76 -4.51
C GLN A 69 -0.19 -7.17 -5.94
N SER A 70 1.09 -6.99 -6.31
CA SER A 70 1.56 -7.19 -7.67
C SER A 70 1.83 -8.67 -7.98
N VAL A 71 1.45 -9.11 -9.18
CA VAL A 71 1.87 -10.44 -9.66
C VAL A 71 3.39 -10.51 -9.85
N PRO A 72 4.02 -11.70 -9.75
CA PRO A 72 5.46 -11.85 -9.94
C PRO A 72 5.93 -11.29 -11.29
N GLY A 73 6.97 -10.44 -11.26
CA GLY A 73 7.53 -9.82 -12.46
C GLY A 73 6.71 -8.65 -13.01
N ALA A 74 5.67 -8.20 -12.30
CA ALA A 74 4.90 -7.03 -12.70
C ALA A 74 5.75 -5.75 -12.75
N VAL A 75 5.17 -4.76 -13.41
CA VAL A 75 5.73 -3.43 -13.62
C VAL A 75 4.90 -2.43 -12.84
N LEU A 76 5.59 -1.56 -12.10
CA LEU A 76 4.98 -0.41 -11.45
C LEU A 76 5.02 0.80 -12.39
N ASP A 77 3.84 1.24 -12.79
CA ASP A 77 3.60 2.37 -13.71
C ASP A 77 3.25 3.64 -12.94
N CYS A 78 4.23 4.52 -12.78
CA CYS A 78 4.10 5.77 -12.03
C CYS A 78 3.87 6.95 -13.00
N ARG A 79 2.88 7.79 -12.68
CA ARG A 79 2.63 9.07 -13.34
C ARG A 79 2.47 10.16 -12.28
N PHE A 80 3.38 11.12 -12.28
CA PHE A 80 3.24 12.35 -11.51
C PHE A 80 2.54 13.40 -12.39
N ARG A 81 1.50 14.02 -11.85
CA ARG A 81 0.80 15.18 -12.41
C ARG A 81 1.17 16.40 -11.58
N ILE A 82 1.79 17.40 -12.19
CA ILE A 82 2.26 18.60 -11.50
C ILE A 82 1.31 19.74 -11.83
N ALA A 83 0.78 20.39 -10.80
CA ALA A 83 -0.03 21.58 -10.90
C ALA A 83 0.52 22.65 -9.94
N PRO A 84 0.17 23.94 -10.11
CA PRO A 84 0.76 25.04 -9.33
C PRO A 84 0.70 24.88 -7.80
N ASP A 85 -0.35 24.25 -7.28
CA ASP A 85 -0.60 24.04 -5.86
C ASP A 85 -0.74 22.56 -5.45
N ARG A 86 -0.53 21.62 -6.37
CA ARG A 86 -0.80 20.19 -6.14
C ARG A 86 0.14 19.29 -6.94
N ILE A 87 0.54 18.20 -6.32
CA ILE A 87 1.15 17.05 -6.99
C ILE A 87 0.20 15.86 -6.86
N GLY A 88 -0.17 15.28 -7.99
CA GLY A 88 -0.88 14.01 -8.06
C GLY A 88 0.08 12.88 -8.42
N LEU A 89 -0.09 11.72 -7.83
CA LEU A 89 0.59 10.49 -8.23
C LEU A 89 -0.46 9.43 -8.58
N ARG A 90 -0.34 8.83 -9.77
CA ARG A 90 -1.05 7.63 -10.15
C ARG A 90 -0.06 6.48 -10.31
N LEU A 91 -0.24 5.43 -9.54
CA LEU A 91 0.49 4.18 -9.65
C LEU A 91 -0.42 3.09 -10.21
N ARG A 92 0.10 2.24 -11.11
CA ARG A 92 -0.60 1.06 -11.61
C ARG A 92 0.30 -0.16 -11.56
N SER A 93 -0.27 -1.33 -11.29
CA SER A 93 0.41 -2.61 -11.43
C SER A 93 -0.59 -3.72 -11.74
N ALA A 94 -0.12 -4.81 -12.35
CA ALA A 94 -0.93 -6.00 -12.58
C ALA A 94 -1.10 -6.78 -11.28
N THR A 95 -2.33 -7.21 -10.99
CA THR A 95 -2.71 -7.98 -9.79
C THR A 95 -3.61 -9.15 -10.15
N ASP A 96 -3.51 -10.25 -9.40
CA ASP A 96 -4.50 -11.34 -9.40
C ASP A 96 -5.59 -11.14 -8.33
N ASN A 97 -5.42 -10.17 -7.43
CA ASN A 97 -6.41 -9.82 -6.42
C ASN A 97 -7.45 -8.83 -6.98
N ALA A 98 -8.57 -9.38 -7.44
CA ALA A 98 -9.70 -8.58 -7.93
C ALA A 98 -10.46 -7.81 -6.83
N ALA A 99 -10.30 -8.16 -5.55
CA ALA A 99 -10.93 -7.48 -4.43
C ALA A 99 -10.14 -6.23 -3.98
N GLY A 100 -8.85 -6.17 -4.31
CA GLY A 100 -7.92 -5.13 -3.86
C GLY A 100 -7.39 -5.36 -2.43
N PRO A 101 -6.41 -4.53 -2.00
CA PRO A 101 -5.83 -4.56 -0.67
C PRO A 101 -6.81 -4.20 0.45
N ASP A 102 -6.54 -4.72 1.65
CA ASP A 102 -7.21 -4.31 2.88
C ASP A 102 -6.86 -2.85 3.24
N ARG A 103 -7.88 -2.07 3.56
CA ARG A 103 -7.81 -0.64 3.86
C ARG A 103 -7.82 -0.33 5.36
N ASP A 104 -8.00 -1.35 6.23
CA ASP A 104 -7.90 -1.19 7.68
C ASP A 104 -6.47 -1.39 8.21
N THR A 105 -5.49 -1.45 7.30
CA THR A 105 -4.07 -1.60 7.64
C THR A 105 -3.46 -0.28 8.10
N PHE A 106 -2.43 -0.36 8.95
CA PHE A 106 -1.69 0.82 9.40
C PHE A 106 -1.12 1.65 8.23
N GLY A 107 -0.54 1.00 7.22
CA GLY A 107 0.00 1.67 6.04
C GLY A 107 -1.05 2.44 5.24
N TRP A 108 -2.28 1.90 5.13
CA TRP A 108 -3.38 2.60 4.49
C TRP A 108 -3.78 3.87 5.25
N HIS A 109 -3.87 3.81 6.58
CA HIS A 109 -4.16 4.98 7.41
C HIS A 109 -3.05 6.04 7.37
N VAL A 110 -1.78 5.63 7.30
CA VAL A 110 -0.65 6.55 7.09
C VAL A 110 -0.79 7.24 5.73
N LEU A 111 -1.07 6.49 4.68
CA LEU A 111 -1.27 7.02 3.33
C LEU A 111 -2.41 8.06 3.27
N GLU A 112 -3.55 7.78 3.92
CA GLU A 112 -4.69 8.71 4.04
C GLU A 112 -4.34 9.95 4.86
N THR A 113 -3.50 9.83 5.88
CA THR A 113 -3.08 10.95 6.72
C THR A 113 -2.17 11.92 5.98
N LEU A 114 -1.26 11.41 5.14
CA LEU A 114 -0.26 12.23 4.44
C LEU A 114 -0.79 12.87 3.15
N SER A 115 -1.88 12.33 2.61
CA SER A 115 -2.44 12.71 1.31
C SER A 115 -3.75 13.48 1.48
N ASP A 116 -3.96 14.53 0.68
CA ASP A 116 -5.24 15.25 0.63
C ASP A 116 -6.35 14.43 -0.04
N SER A 117 -5.97 13.43 -0.83
CA SER A 117 -6.89 12.51 -1.49
C SER A 117 -6.19 11.20 -1.78
N VAL A 118 -6.87 10.08 -1.55
CA VAL A 118 -6.46 8.74 -1.94
C VAL A 118 -7.65 8.07 -2.64
N ARG A 119 -7.41 7.44 -3.78
CA ARG A 119 -8.40 6.65 -4.53
C ARG A 119 -7.73 5.37 -5.00
N LEU A 120 -8.45 4.27 -4.85
CA LEU A 120 -8.00 2.96 -5.31
C LEU A 120 -9.09 2.33 -6.17
N MET A 121 -8.66 1.84 -7.32
CA MET A 121 -9.49 1.23 -8.35
C MET A 121 -8.88 -0.11 -8.74
N VAL A 122 -9.74 -1.09 -9.01
CA VAL A 122 -9.33 -2.38 -9.58
C VAL A 122 -10.04 -2.49 -10.90
N ASP A 123 -9.28 -2.40 -11.98
CA ASP A 123 -9.80 -2.66 -13.32
C ASP A 123 -9.80 -4.18 -13.54
N PRO A 124 -10.90 -4.77 -14.04
CA PRO A 124 -10.94 -6.18 -14.36
C PRO A 124 -9.97 -6.52 -15.50
N PRO A 125 -9.58 -7.80 -15.66
CA PRO A 125 -8.76 -8.23 -16.78
C PRO A 125 -9.44 -7.89 -18.11
N THR A 126 -8.62 -7.55 -19.10
CA THR A 126 -9.07 -7.18 -20.44
C THR A 126 -8.65 -8.25 -21.45
N VAL A 127 -9.08 -8.13 -22.70
CA VAL A 127 -8.63 -9.03 -23.78
C VAL A 127 -7.10 -8.94 -23.99
N GLU A 128 -6.51 -7.80 -23.64
CA GLU A 128 -5.07 -7.53 -23.77
C GLU A 128 -4.27 -7.88 -22.51
N SER A 129 -4.92 -8.02 -21.35
CA SER A 129 -4.29 -8.35 -20.06
C SER A 129 -5.11 -9.40 -19.30
N ALA A 130 -4.52 -10.59 -19.13
CA ALA A 130 -5.15 -11.68 -18.39
C ALA A 130 -5.28 -11.41 -16.87
N ALA A 131 -4.52 -10.44 -16.34
CA ALA A 131 -4.58 -10.02 -14.94
C ALA A 131 -5.39 -8.73 -14.79
N SER A 132 -6.03 -8.56 -13.63
CA SER A 132 -6.62 -7.29 -13.20
C SER A 132 -5.53 -6.22 -13.07
N THR A 133 -5.91 -4.95 -13.15
CA THR A 133 -4.99 -3.83 -12.90
C THR A 133 -5.39 -3.11 -11.62
N LEU A 134 -4.49 -3.06 -10.65
CA LEU A 134 -4.64 -2.23 -9.45
C LEU A 134 -4.12 -0.84 -9.77
N GLU A 135 -4.95 0.18 -9.54
CA GLU A 135 -4.61 1.59 -9.70
C GLU A 135 -4.81 2.34 -8.39
N LEU A 136 -3.78 3.04 -7.94
CA LEU A 136 -3.82 3.92 -6.77
C LEU A 136 -3.48 5.33 -7.20
N GLU A 137 -4.39 6.26 -6.92
CA GLU A 137 -4.19 7.69 -7.10
C GLU A 137 -4.11 8.38 -5.74
N LEU A 138 -3.10 9.23 -5.56
CA LEU A 138 -3.01 10.14 -4.42
C LEU A 138 -2.74 11.57 -4.87
N GLY A 139 -3.05 12.52 -4.00
CA GLY A 139 -2.81 13.94 -4.24
C GLY A 139 -2.33 14.65 -2.99
N VAL A 140 -1.31 15.48 -3.14
CA VAL A 140 -0.69 16.28 -2.08
C VAL A 140 -0.73 17.74 -2.53
N ARG A 141 -1.34 18.62 -1.75
CA ARG A 141 -1.39 20.06 -1.96
C ARG A 141 -0.26 20.76 -1.22
N ARG A 142 0.21 21.87 -1.78
CA ARG A 142 1.02 22.85 -1.07
C ARG A 142 0.21 23.37 0.11
N ARG A 143 0.85 23.57 1.25
CA ARG A 143 0.27 24.45 2.24
C ARG A 143 0.26 25.88 1.67
N PRO A 144 -0.80 26.66 1.93
CA PRO A 144 -0.67 28.09 1.78
C PRO A 144 0.54 28.51 2.62
N LEU A 145 1.44 29.31 2.03
CA LEU A 145 2.51 29.93 2.79
C LEU A 145 1.87 30.59 4.00
N HIS A 146 2.21 30.12 5.21
CA HIS A 146 1.81 30.81 6.42
C HIS A 146 2.31 32.24 6.25
N GLY A 147 1.39 33.21 6.31
CA GLY A 147 1.78 34.61 6.38
C GLY A 147 2.87 34.74 7.43
N GLN A 148 3.94 35.45 7.09
CA GLN A 148 4.92 35.91 8.08
C GLN A 148 4.18 36.82 9.07
N ASP A 149 3.50 36.25 10.07
CA ASP A 149 2.99 36.89 11.29
C ASP A 149 2.38 35.82 12.19
N GLY A 150 3.23 35.21 13.01
CA GLY A 150 2.82 34.19 13.96
C GLY A 150 4.01 33.51 14.63
N ARG A 151 5.10 34.25 14.92
CA ARG A 151 6.00 33.75 15.95
C ARG A 151 5.19 33.74 17.25
N PRO A 152 5.05 32.61 17.96
CA PRO A 152 4.72 32.72 19.36
C PRO A 152 5.84 33.55 19.98
N THR A 153 5.50 34.72 20.53
CA THR A 153 6.40 35.42 21.42
C THR A 153 6.80 34.43 22.51
N ALA A 154 8.06 34.42 22.93
CA ALA A 154 8.64 33.46 23.88
C ALA A 154 8.00 33.47 25.29
N ASP A 155 6.79 34.02 25.42
CA ASP A 155 5.98 34.21 26.62
C ASP A 155 4.69 33.36 26.61
N GLU A 156 4.39 32.60 25.54
CA GLU A 156 3.22 31.71 25.46
C GLU A 156 3.63 30.23 25.51
N PHE A 157 4.46 29.87 26.49
CA PHE A 157 4.56 28.47 26.92
C PHE A 157 3.59 28.28 28.07
N ASP A 158 2.34 27.92 27.75
CA ASP A 158 1.35 27.50 28.74
C ASP A 158 1.53 26.00 29.02
N PRO A 159 2.13 25.60 30.16
CA PRO A 159 2.33 24.19 30.49
C PRO A 159 0.99 23.43 30.70
N ALA A 160 -0.14 24.13 30.82
CA ALA A 160 -1.46 23.50 30.95
C ALA A 160 -2.04 22.98 29.62
N ARG A 161 -1.57 23.48 28.46
CA ARG A 161 -2.01 23.00 27.12
C ARG A 161 -1.30 21.74 26.63
N VAL A 162 -0.36 21.20 27.40
CA VAL A 162 0.36 19.95 27.05
C VAL A 162 -0.50 18.69 27.27
N SER A 163 -1.67 18.81 27.89
CA SER A 163 -2.62 17.70 28.08
C SER A 163 -3.85 17.83 27.17
N GLU A 164 -3.72 17.63 25.86
CA GLU A 164 -4.91 17.34 25.02
C GLU A 164 -4.63 16.69 23.65
N SER A 165 -3.43 16.15 23.41
CA SER A 165 -3.11 15.39 22.17
C SER A 165 -2.96 13.88 22.39
N SER A 166 -3.76 13.31 23.30
CA SER A 166 -3.95 11.85 23.42
C SER A 166 -5.40 11.50 23.09
N THR A 167 -5.77 11.52 21.82
CA THR A 167 -7.08 11.01 21.38
C THR A 167 -7.00 10.03 20.23
N VAL A 168 -5.83 9.88 19.60
CA VAL A 168 -5.63 8.86 18.55
C VAL A 168 -5.18 7.52 19.16
N VAL A 169 -4.37 7.56 20.23
CA VAL A 169 -3.85 6.35 20.90
C VAL A 169 -4.92 5.70 21.79
N ASP A 170 -5.71 6.50 22.51
CA ASP A 170 -6.81 6.01 23.37
C ASP A 170 -7.99 5.42 22.56
N ALA A 171 -8.25 5.95 21.35
CA ALA A 171 -9.27 5.43 20.45
C ALA A 171 -8.92 4.04 19.88
N MET A 172 -7.63 3.75 19.65
CA MET A 172 -7.16 2.42 19.25
C MET A 172 -7.21 1.41 20.41
N ALA A 173 -6.92 1.83 21.65
CA ALA A 173 -6.96 0.95 22.82
C ALA A 173 -8.39 0.51 23.20
N ALA A 174 -9.39 1.35 22.97
CA ALA A 174 -10.79 1.07 23.35
C ALA A 174 -11.49 0.01 22.48
N ARG A 175 -10.92 -0.41 21.34
CA ARG A 175 -11.49 -1.45 20.46
C ARG A 175 -10.94 -2.86 20.71
N ALA A 176 -9.99 -3.03 21.63
CA ALA A 176 -9.30 -4.30 21.86
C ALA A 176 -9.79 -5.09 23.09
N VAL A 177 -10.83 -4.65 23.81
CA VAL A 177 -11.32 -5.37 25.00
C VAL A 177 -12.85 -5.49 25.00
N GLY A 178 -13.34 -6.71 24.77
CA GLY A 178 -14.70 -7.10 25.13
C GLY A 178 -15.23 -8.30 24.34
N GLY A 179 -15.16 -9.51 24.94
CA GLY A 179 -16.07 -10.59 24.58
C GLY A 179 -15.54 -12.04 24.68
N ASP A 180 -14.91 -12.43 25.79
CA ASP A 180 -14.92 -13.85 26.19
C ASP A 180 -16.34 -14.20 26.67
N ASP A 181 -17.12 -14.90 25.83
CA ASP A 181 -18.37 -15.53 26.24
C ASP A 181 -18.17 -17.05 26.18
N GLU A 182 -17.95 -17.63 27.37
CA GLU A 182 -17.96 -19.06 27.64
C GLU A 182 -19.26 -19.68 27.12
N ARG A 183 -19.18 -20.37 25.98
CA ARG A 183 -20.20 -21.35 25.61
C ARG A 183 -19.73 -22.74 26.05
N GLU A 184 -20.33 -23.16 27.16
CA GLU A 184 -20.43 -24.53 27.64
C GLU A 184 -20.59 -25.51 26.47
N ASN A 185 -19.77 -26.57 26.47
CA ASN A 185 -19.94 -27.73 25.60
C ASN A 185 -20.46 -28.91 26.44
N PRO A 186 -21.76 -29.25 26.38
CA PRO A 186 -22.28 -30.42 27.07
C PRO A 186 -22.77 -31.46 26.06
N ILE A 187 -21.87 -32.28 25.49
CA ILE A 187 -22.26 -33.61 25.03
C ILE A 187 -21.14 -34.61 25.35
N THR A 188 -21.30 -35.30 26.47
CA THR A 188 -20.60 -36.53 26.80
C THR A 188 -21.57 -37.71 26.66
N GLU A 189 -21.11 -38.70 25.90
CA GLU A 189 -21.26 -40.14 26.12
C GLU A 189 -22.32 -41.01 25.39
N ARG A 190 -21.73 -42.10 24.84
CA ARG A 190 -22.17 -43.50 24.75
C ARG A 190 -23.04 -43.90 23.56
N ILE A 191 -22.42 -44.63 22.62
CA ILE A 191 -22.78 -46.04 22.37
C ILE A 191 -21.50 -46.87 22.10
N GLU A 192 -21.37 -47.95 22.87
CA GLU A 192 -20.38 -49.02 22.85
C GLU A 192 -20.53 -49.94 21.62
N ASN A 193 -19.43 -50.46 21.05
CA ASN A 193 -19.13 -51.91 20.98
C ASN A 193 -17.92 -52.27 20.10
N ALA A 194 -17.20 -53.29 20.58
CA ALA A 194 -15.90 -53.87 20.23
C ALA A 194 -15.90 -54.76 18.93
N PRO A 195 -14.86 -55.55 18.56
CA PRO A 195 -13.59 -55.82 19.25
C PRO A 195 -12.28 -55.90 18.42
N SER A 196 -11.20 -55.95 19.21
CA SER A 196 -9.83 -56.33 18.89
C SER A 196 -9.68 -57.75 18.34
N GLY A 197 -8.75 -57.95 17.39
CA GLY A 197 -8.30 -59.26 16.91
C GLY A 197 -7.01 -59.16 16.10
N ALA A 198 -5.91 -59.63 16.67
CA ALA A 198 -4.57 -59.67 16.10
C ALA A 198 -4.41 -60.69 14.96
N ASN A 199 -3.53 -60.42 13.99
CA ASN A 199 -2.41 -61.31 13.64
C ASN A 199 -1.49 -60.71 12.57
N GLY A 200 -0.18 -60.79 12.80
CA GLY A 200 0.83 -60.48 11.80
C GLY A 200 1.11 -61.64 10.85
N THR A 201 1.86 -61.37 9.78
CA THR A 201 2.87 -62.25 9.16
C THR A 201 3.67 -61.46 8.12
N VAL A 202 4.92 -61.87 7.98
CA VAL A 202 6.11 -61.25 7.38
C VAL A 202 6.43 -61.95 6.04
N VAL A 203 6.88 -61.18 5.02
CA VAL A 203 7.86 -61.54 3.93
C VAL A 203 7.37 -62.40 2.73
N PRO A 204 7.98 -62.35 1.51
CA PRO A 204 8.59 -61.26 0.72
C PRO A 204 8.25 -61.32 -0.81
N ALA A 205 8.97 -60.52 -1.63
CA ALA A 205 8.98 -60.50 -3.10
C ALA A 205 9.35 -61.83 -3.80
N PRO A 206 9.13 -61.93 -5.13
CA PRO A 206 10.30 -62.10 -5.99
C PRO A 206 10.33 -61.25 -7.27
N MET A 207 11.56 -61.16 -7.76
CA MET A 207 12.06 -60.51 -8.98
C MET A 207 11.62 -61.23 -10.26
N ALA A 208 11.50 -60.50 -11.38
CA ALA A 208 12.23 -60.75 -12.64
C ALA A 208 11.57 -60.01 -13.82
N GLY A 209 12.39 -59.36 -14.65
CA GLY A 209 11.98 -58.72 -15.90
C GLY A 209 13.09 -57.84 -16.46
N SER A 210 14.18 -58.47 -16.90
CA SER A 210 15.34 -57.90 -17.56
C SER A 210 14.99 -57.20 -18.88
N GLU A 211 15.68 -56.11 -19.21
CA GLU A 211 16.29 -55.91 -20.54
C GLU A 211 17.35 -54.79 -20.49
N GLN A 212 18.55 -55.16 -20.97
CA GLN A 212 19.82 -54.42 -21.16
C GLN A 212 20.86 -54.49 -20.04
#